data_AF-A0AAD9KZF2-F1
#
_entry.id   AF-A0AAD9KZF2-F1
#
_cell.length_a   1.000
_cell.length_b   1.000
_cell.length_c   1.000
_cell.angle_alpha   90.00
_cell.angle_beta   90.00
_cell.angle_gamma   90.00
#
_symmetry.space_group_name_H-M   'P 1'
#
loop_
_entity.id
_entity.type
_entity.pdbx_description
1 polymer ?
#
loop_
_entity_poly.entity_id
_entity_poly.type
_entity_poly.pdbx_seq_one_letter_code
_entity_poly.pdbx_strand_id
1 'polypeptide(L)'
;MCGGTVEFIPCSRVGHIFRSTIPYGFPDKKRDYHGLNCLRLARVWMDDYIRLFYYSRPTLKEADCGDISERIALRRRLKCHSFKWYLDNVYPDKFVPDTNVTAWGQVTCYFHIGDPPQ
;
A
#
# COMPACT_ATOMS: atom_id res chain seq x y z
N MET A 1 -9.53 -6.64 10.68
CA MET A 1 -10.65 -5.77 10.21
C MET A 1 -12.00 -6.49 10.22
N CYS A 2 -12.12 -7.75 9.79
CA CYS A 2 -13.41 -8.47 9.74
C CYS A 2 -13.54 -9.59 10.81
N GLY A 3 -12.88 -9.46 11.95
CA GLY A 3 -12.99 -10.41 13.08
C GLY A 3 -11.95 -11.54 13.16
N GLY A 4 -11.15 -11.78 12.11
CA GLY A 4 -10.06 -12.76 12.17
C GLY A 4 -8.74 -12.21 12.74
N THR A 5 -7.83 -13.11 13.09
CA THR A 5 -6.46 -12.84 13.56
C THR A 5 -5.41 -13.40 12.58
N VAL A 6 -4.16 -12.93 12.70
CA VAL A 6 -3.00 -13.41 11.94
C VAL A 6 -1.88 -13.67 12.93
N GLU A 7 -1.32 -14.89 12.92
CA GLU A 7 -0.36 -15.35 13.92
C GLU A 7 0.88 -15.95 13.26
N PHE A 8 2.04 -15.67 13.83
CA PHE A 8 3.28 -16.37 13.51
C PHE A 8 3.49 -17.47 14.53
N ILE A 9 3.49 -18.73 14.09
CA ILE A 9 3.61 -19.90 14.95
C ILE A 9 5.08 -20.38 14.96
N PRO A 10 5.87 -20.14 16.02
CA PRO A 10 7.32 -20.41 16.01
C PRO A 10 7.68 -21.91 15.92
N CYS A 11 6.75 -22.80 16.25
CA CYS A 11 6.95 -24.25 16.18
C CYS A 11 6.70 -24.81 14.78
N SER A 12 5.97 -24.11 13.91
CA SER A 12 5.74 -24.51 12.52
C SER A 12 6.84 -23.93 11.63
N ARG A 13 7.60 -24.80 10.96
CA ARG A 13 8.78 -24.40 10.17
C ARG A 13 8.62 -24.85 8.72
N VAL A 14 8.67 -23.90 7.80
CA VAL A 14 8.68 -24.13 6.35
C VAL A 14 9.82 -23.31 5.75
N GLY A 15 10.72 -23.96 5.01
CA GLY A 15 11.79 -23.27 4.30
C GLY A 15 11.28 -22.62 3.01
N HIS A 16 11.68 -21.38 2.74
CA HIS A 16 11.39 -20.67 1.50
C HIS A 16 12.70 -20.21 0.85
N ILE A 17 12.90 -20.53 -0.44
CA ILE A 17 14.03 -20.04 -1.22
C ILE A 17 13.67 -18.64 -1.73
N PHE A 18 14.16 -17.61 -1.03
CA PHE A 18 13.98 -16.23 -1.47
C PHE A 18 14.75 -15.97 -2.77
N ARG A 19 14.11 -15.23 -3.69
CA ARG A 19 14.68 -14.85 -4.99
C ARG A 19 14.66 -13.33 -5.11
N SER A 20 15.65 -12.79 -5.80
CA SER A 20 15.73 -11.35 -6.11
C SER A 20 14.86 -10.96 -7.31
N THR A 21 14.49 -11.92 -8.17
CA THR A 21 13.73 -11.70 -9.40
C THR A 21 12.59 -12.70 -9.57
N ILE A 22 11.55 -12.28 -10.32
CA ILE A 22 10.40 -13.11 -10.64
C ILE A 22 10.77 -14.04 -11.82
N PRO A 23 10.62 -15.36 -11.70
CA PRO A 23 11.10 -16.32 -12.71
C PRO A 23 10.17 -16.47 -13.93
N TYR A 24 8.99 -15.85 -13.91
CA TYR A 24 8.00 -15.87 -14.99
C TYR A 24 7.73 -14.47 -15.52
N GLY A 25 7.30 -14.41 -16.78
CA GLY A 25 6.87 -13.17 -17.41
C GLY A 25 5.39 -12.87 -17.16
N PHE A 26 5.02 -11.60 -17.32
CA PHE A 26 3.63 -11.19 -17.40
C PHE A 26 3.20 -11.04 -18.87
N PRO A 27 1.90 -11.24 -19.19
CA PRO A 27 1.39 -11.12 -20.56
C PRO A 27 1.69 -9.76 -21.20
N ASP A 28 1.48 -8.67 -20.46
CA ASP A 28 1.87 -7.31 -20.84
C ASP A 28 3.02 -6.82 -19.97
N LYS A 29 4.23 -6.80 -20.51
CA LYS A 29 5.44 -6.38 -19.78
C LYS A 29 5.42 -4.90 -19.35
N LYS A 30 4.54 -4.07 -19.94
CA LYS A 30 4.43 -2.64 -19.60
C LYS A 30 3.43 -2.39 -18.48
N ARG A 31 2.60 -3.38 -18.15
CA ARG A 31 1.55 -3.24 -17.14
C ARG A 31 2.09 -3.51 -15.75
N ASP A 32 1.92 -2.55 -14.85
CA ASP A 32 2.26 -2.71 -13.43
C ASP A 32 1.20 -3.54 -12.69
N TYR A 33 1.21 -4.86 -12.90
CA TYR A 33 0.26 -5.77 -12.25
C TYR A 33 0.32 -5.70 -10.72
N HIS A 34 1.53 -5.57 -10.17
CA HIS A 34 1.70 -5.47 -8.72
C HIS A 34 1.05 -4.19 -8.18
N GLY A 35 1.35 -3.05 -8.80
CA GLY A 35 0.75 -1.77 -8.46
C GLY A 35 -0.77 -1.78 -8.56
N LEU A 36 -1.34 -2.32 -9.64
CA LEU A 36 -2.78 -2.43 -9.82
C LEU A 36 -3.45 -3.33 -8.77
N ASN A 37 -2.82 -4.45 -8.41
CA ASN A 37 -3.32 -5.33 -7.35
C ASN A 37 -3.28 -4.65 -5.98
N CYS A 38 -2.20 -3.93 -5.67
CA CYS A 38 -2.10 -3.11 -4.47
C CYS A 38 -3.14 -1.98 -4.45
N LEU A 39 -3.43 -1.37 -5.60
CA LEU A 39 -4.46 -0.34 -5.73
C LEU A 39 -5.87 -0.90 -5.44
N ARG A 40 -6.20 -2.12 -5.91
CA ARG A 40 -7.46 -2.81 -5.58
C ARG A 40 -7.59 -3.01 -4.07
N LEU A 41 -6.52 -3.45 -3.41
CA LEU A 41 -6.49 -3.59 -1.95
C LEU A 41 -6.71 -2.23 -1.27
N ALA A 42 -5.94 -1.21 -1.66
CA ALA A 42 -5.96 0.10 -1.03
C ALA A 42 -7.35 0.75 -1.15
N ARG A 43 -7.97 0.73 -2.33
CA ARG A 43 -9.33 1.28 -2.55
C ARG A 43 -10.41 0.59 -1.73
N VAL A 44 -10.26 -0.71 -1.47
CA VAL A 44 -11.26 -1.47 -0.70
C VAL A 44 -11.05 -1.35 0.80
N TRP A 45 -9.81 -1.27 1.29
CA TRP A 45 -9.50 -1.51 2.70
C TRP A 45 -8.84 -0.33 3.43
N MET A 46 -8.21 0.63 2.75
CA MET A 46 -7.43 1.68 3.41
C MET A 46 -8.20 2.95 3.75
N ASP A 47 -9.49 3.04 3.38
CA ASP A 47 -10.32 4.23 3.61
C ASP A 47 -9.56 5.51 3.17
N ASP A 48 -9.64 6.59 3.94
CA ASP A 48 -8.96 7.86 3.62
C ASP A 48 -7.42 7.77 3.66
N TYR A 49 -6.85 6.70 4.24
CA TYR A 49 -5.40 6.49 4.29
C TYR A 49 -4.81 6.08 2.94
N ILE A 50 -5.66 5.77 1.94
CA ILE A 50 -5.21 5.57 0.56
C ILE A 50 -4.41 6.76 0.00
N ARG A 51 -4.62 7.97 0.54
CA ARG A 51 -3.81 9.15 0.18
C ARG A 51 -2.30 8.92 0.39
N LEU A 52 -1.92 8.16 1.42
CA LEU A 52 -0.52 7.82 1.71
C LEU A 52 0.03 6.80 0.70
N PHE A 53 -0.82 5.88 0.24
CA PHE A 53 -0.47 4.99 -0.87
C PHE A 53 -0.19 5.79 -2.14
N TYR A 54 -1.05 6.76 -2.48
CA TYR A 54 -0.85 7.63 -3.65
C TYR A 54 0.39 8.52 -3.54
N TYR A 55 0.78 8.94 -2.33
CA TYR A 55 2.05 9.63 -2.14
C TYR A 55 3.25 8.76 -2.56
N SER A 56 3.23 7.48 -2.18
CA SER A 56 4.30 6.53 -2.54
C SER A 56 4.25 6.03 -4.00
N ARG A 57 3.07 6.07 -4.62
CA ARG A 57 2.79 5.56 -5.96
C ARG A 57 1.89 6.54 -6.73
N PRO A 58 2.38 7.75 -7.06
CA PRO A 58 1.55 8.82 -7.64
C PRO A 58 0.95 8.43 -8.99
N THR A 59 1.66 7.64 -9.80
CA THR A 59 1.19 7.13 -11.10
C THR A 59 -0.06 6.27 -11.00
N LEU A 60 -0.37 5.71 -9.83
CA LEU A 60 -1.53 4.84 -9.61
C LEU A 60 -2.78 5.59 -9.17
N LYS A 61 -2.71 6.91 -8.94
CA LYS A 61 -3.86 7.71 -8.49
C LYS A 61 -5.00 7.67 -9.50
N GLU A 62 -4.67 7.81 -10.78
CA GLU A 62 -5.62 7.84 -11.91
C GLU A 62 -5.71 6.50 -12.64
N ALA A 63 -4.97 5.48 -12.18
CA ALA A 63 -4.97 4.18 -12.84
C ALA A 63 -6.33 3.47 -12.69
N ASP A 64 -6.76 2.82 -13.77
CA ASP A 64 -7.88 1.91 -13.77
C ASP A 64 -7.46 0.54 -13.22
N CYS A 65 -7.98 0.20 -12.04
CA CYS A 65 -7.75 -1.09 -11.42
C CYS A 65 -8.80 -2.13 -11.78
N GLY A 66 -9.81 -1.80 -12.59
CA GLY A 66 -11.01 -2.59 -12.87
C GLY A 66 -12.04 -2.53 -11.73
N ASP A 67 -13.16 -3.24 -11.90
CA ASP A 67 -14.27 -3.23 -10.93
C ASP A 67 -13.89 -3.90 -9.61
N ILE A 68 -14.28 -3.26 -8.49
CA ILE A 68 -14.09 -3.69 -7.11
C ILE A 68 -15.41 -3.71 -6.30
N SER A 69 -16.55 -3.51 -6.97
CA SER A 69 -17.89 -3.43 -6.38
C SER A 69 -18.19 -4.60 -5.45
N GLU A 70 -17.92 -5.83 -5.88
CA GLU A 70 -18.14 -7.04 -5.08
C GLU A 70 -17.31 -7.07 -3.79
N ARG A 71 -16.07 -6.55 -3.83
CA ARG A 71 -15.19 -6.50 -2.66
C ARG A 71 -15.65 -5.45 -1.65
N ILE A 72 -16.16 -4.32 -2.13
CA ILE A 72 -16.82 -3.32 -1.29
C ILE A 72 -18.09 -3.90 -0.66
N ALA A 73 -18.92 -4.60 -1.45
CA ALA A 73 -20.13 -5.25 -0.95
C ALA A 73 -19.81 -6.33 0.10
N LEU A 74 -18.75 -7.12 -0.11
CA LEU A 74 -18.27 -8.10 0.86
C LEU A 74 -17.86 -7.44 2.17
N ARG A 75 -17.06 -6.37 2.12
CA ARG A 75 -16.63 -5.62 3.31
C ARG A 75 -17.82 -5.11 4.12
N ARG A 76 -18.86 -4.60 3.45
CA ARG A 76 -20.12 -4.16 4.07
C ARG A 76 -20.88 -5.34 4.70
N ARG A 77 -21.05 -6.44 3.96
CA ARG A 77 -21.78 -7.63 4.43
C ARG A 77 -21.15 -8.25 5.68
N LEU A 78 -19.82 -8.30 5.74
CA LEU A 78 -19.06 -8.81 6.88
C LEU A 78 -18.95 -7.80 8.04
N LYS A 79 -19.51 -6.59 7.90
CA LYS A 79 -19.45 -5.52 8.91
C LYS A 79 -18.03 -5.25 9.40
N CYS A 80 -17.06 -5.24 8.47
CA CYS A 80 -15.67 -5.06 8.83
C CYS A 80 -15.42 -3.65 9.42
N HIS A 81 -14.50 -3.57 10.37
CA HIS A 81 -14.02 -2.32 10.94
C HIS A 81 -13.29 -1.43 9.90
N SER A 82 -13.10 -0.16 10.23
CA SER A 82 -12.33 0.80 9.43
C SER A 82 -10.83 0.52 9.47
N PHE A 83 -10.08 1.13 8.55
CA PHE A 83 -8.62 1.10 8.57
C PHE A 83 -8.05 1.86 9.75
N LYS A 84 -8.72 2.94 10.20
CA LYS A 84 -8.36 3.62 11.45
C LYS A 84 -8.39 2.65 12.63
N TRP A 85 -9.47 1.87 12.77
CA TRP A 85 -9.57 0.85 13.81
C TRP A 85 -8.41 -0.17 13.71
N TYR A 86 -8.02 -0.56 12.51
CA TYR A 86 -6.87 -1.45 12.31
C TYR A 86 -5.55 -0.83 12.81
N LEU A 87 -5.28 0.44 12.49
CA LEU A 87 -4.10 1.13 13.00
C LEU A 87 -4.16 1.26 14.53
N ASP A 88 -5.30 1.63 15.11
CA ASP A 88 -5.43 1.83 16.55
C ASP A 88 -5.34 0.52 17.37
N ASN A 89 -5.80 -0.61 16.81
CA ASN A 89 -6.00 -1.86 17.58
C ASN A 89 -5.11 -3.03 17.14
N VAL A 90 -4.65 -3.05 15.89
CA VAL A 90 -3.85 -4.17 15.33
C VAL A 90 -2.41 -3.76 15.08
N TYR A 91 -2.16 -2.52 14.66
CA TYR A 91 -0.81 -2.04 14.40
C TYR A 91 -0.55 -0.63 14.97
N PRO A 92 -0.68 -0.43 16.31
CA PRO A 92 -0.64 0.88 16.95
C PRO A 92 0.72 1.58 16.84
N ASP A 93 1.80 0.81 16.79
CA ASP A 93 3.17 1.37 16.67
C ASP A 93 3.51 1.84 15.26
N LYS A 94 2.58 1.71 14.31
CA LYS A 94 2.80 2.14 12.93
C LYS A 94 2.69 3.66 12.81
N PHE A 95 3.82 4.31 12.54
CA PHE A 95 3.87 5.73 12.24
C PHE A 95 3.00 6.10 11.02
N VAL A 96 2.16 7.13 11.19
CA VAL A 96 1.33 7.73 10.14
C VAL A 96 1.92 9.10 9.78
N PRO A 97 2.53 9.26 8.58
CA PRO A 97 3.37 10.41 8.27
C PRO A 97 2.73 11.78 8.41
N ASP A 98 1.42 11.90 8.19
CA ASP A 98 0.71 13.18 8.11
C ASP A 98 -0.12 13.50 9.35
N THR A 99 0.08 12.78 10.45
CA THR A 99 -0.64 13.02 11.71
C THR A 99 0.22 13.84 12.68
N ASN A 100 -0.30 14.95 13.18
CA ASN A 100 0.37 15.83 14.16
C ASN A 100 1.75 16.36 13.70
N VAL A 101 1.89 16.68 12.40
CA VAL A 101 3.13 17.22 11.83
C VAL A 101 2.85 18.51 11.04
N THR A 102 3.85 19.41 10.97
CA THR A 102 3.78 20.60 10.10
C THR A 102 3.99 20.24 8.63
N ALA A 103 4.91 19.33 8.35
CA ALA A 103 5.21 18.83 7.01
C ALA A 103 5.79 17.42 7.12
N TRP A 104 5.60 16.64 6.06
CA TRP A 104 6.17 15.30 5.92
C TRP A 104 6.49 15.04 4.44
N GLY A 105 7.44 14.16 4.19
CA GLY A 105 7.83 13.77 2.85
C GLY A 105 9.33 13.67 2.67
N GLN A 106 9.77 13.81 1.42
CA GLN A 106 11.18 13.80 1.04
C GLN A 106 11.68 15.22 0.73
N VAL A 107 12.85 15.57 1.24
CA VAL A 107 13.59 16.76 0.83
C VAL A 107 14.60 16.34 -0.23
N THR A 108 14.43 16.84 -1.45
CA THR A 108 15.32 16.56 -2.59
C THR A 108 16.03 17.86 -2.97
N CYS A 109 17.36 17.83 -3.01
CA CYS A 109 18.15 18.93 -3.55
C CYS A 109 18.47 18.63 -5.02
N TYR A 110 18.05 19.50 -5.92
CA TYR A 110 18.45 19.45 -7.33
C TYR A 110 19.71 20.30 -7.47
N PHE A 111 20.88 19.67 -7.47
CA PHE A 111 22.10 20.33 -7.92
C PHE A 111 22.05 20.39 -9.45
N HIS A 112 21.80 21.56 -10.01
CA HIS A 112 22.05 21.80 -11.42
C HIS A 112 23.57 21.79 -11.64
N ILE A 113 24.10 20.70 -12.19
CA ILE A 113 25.45 20.68 -12.75
C ILE A 113 25.44 21.61 -13.96
N GLY A 114 25.77 22.89 -13.74
CA GLY A 114 25.86 23.88 -14.82
C GLY A 114 25.47 25.32 -14.48
N ASP A 115 24.95 25.63 -13.28
CA ASP A 115 24.70 27.03 -12.93
C ASP A 115 26.03 27.78 -12.76
N PRO A 116 26.27 28.88 -13.51
CA PRO A 116 27.51 29.63 -13.39
C PRO A 116 27.63 30.25 -11.99
N PRO A 117 28.85 30.35 -11.43
CA PRO A 117 29.06 31.05 -10.18
C PRO A 117 28.64 32.52 -10.34
N GLN A 118 27.84 33.02 -9.38
CA GLN A 118 27.56 34.44 -9.22
C GLN A 118 28.85 35.23 -8.97
#